data_AF-A0A2E4SSI1-F1
#
_entry.id   AF-A0A2E4SSI1-F1
#
_cell.length_a   1.000
_cell.length_b   1.000
_cell.length_c   1.000
_cell.angle_alpha   90.00
_cell.angle_beta   90.00
_cell.angle_gamma   90.00
#
_symmetry.space_group_name_H-M   'P 1'
#
loop_
_entity.id
_entity.type
_entity.pdbx_description
1 polymer ?
#
loop_
_entity_poly.entity_id
_entity_poly.type
_entity_poly.pdbx_seq_one_letter_code
_entity_poly.pdbx_strand_id
1 'polypeptide(L)'
;MSKKKKTTIKGTKGQAQVTNDLDDAVLKLLKTAIPEAHEAFMKTLKDIEKKAVQDWTVRQPVKPVRDKEGNIKQTEAGKKRFRKQPPSKRSIDKFSIGQRINPNGEIEVFLENTAQYAWAIRVGIDSKNESGQQVKSKVKRRIANELMVKPMKRRADKLVKVYTNALMKTQK
;
A
#
# COMPACT_ATOMS: atom_id res chain seq x y z
N MET A 1 17.93 1.89 14.00
CA MET A 1 18.24 0.52 14.44
C MET A 1 16.98 -0.32 14.42
N SER A 2 16.79 -1.18 13.41
CA SER A 2 15.63 -2.06 13.29
C SER A 2 15.80 -3.29 14.20
N LYS A 3 14.86 -3.54 15.11
CA LYS A 3 14.90 -4.70 16.01
C LYS A 3 14.66 -5.98 15.19
N LYS A 4 15.69 -6.83 15.08
CA LYS A 4 15.62 -8.16 14.46
C LYS A 4 14.52 -8.99 15.14
N LYS A 5 13.43 -9.30 14.41
CA LYS A 5 12.39 -10.20 14.90
C LYS A 5 12.86 -11.64 14.67
N LYS A 6 13.05 -12.38 15.76
CA LYS A 6 13.27 -13.83 15.76
C LYS A 6 11.91 -14.51 15.86
N THR A 7 11.59 -15.40 14.94
CA THR A 7 10.36 -16.20 15.01
C THR A 7 10.76 -17.65 15.28
N THR A 8 10.40 -18.17 16.45
CA THR A 8 10.72 -19.55 16.85
C THR A 8 9.50 -20.43 16.58
N ILE A 9 9.62 -21.36 15.64
CA ILE A 9 8.59 -22.39 15.42
C ILE A 9 9.03 -23.64 16.19
N LYS A 10 8.25 -24.05 17.19
CA LYS A 10 8.51 -25.26 17.97
C LYS A 10 7.75 -26.44 17.36
N GLY A 11 8.49 -27.40 16.80
CA GLY A 11 7.98 -28.73 16.45
C GLY A 11 8.44 -29.78 17.47
N THR A 12 7.69 -30.87 17.57
CA THR A 12 7.83 -31.92 18.60
C THR A 12 9.17 -32.66 18.61
N LYS A 13 10.05 -32.46 17.61
CA LYS A 13 11.40 -33.06 17.55
C LYS A 13 12.51 -32.10 17.10
N GLY A 14 12.32 -30.78 17.19
CA GLY A 14 13.37 -29.82 16.87
C GLY A 14 12.92 -28.36 16.82
N GLN A 15 13.80 -27.45 17.24
CA GLN A 15 13.65 -26.02 17.03
C GLN A 15 14.46 -25.61 15.81
N ALA A 16 13.78 -25.27 14.71
CA ALA A 16 14.42 -24.58 13.60
C ALA A 16 14.40 -23.08 13.89
N GLN A 17 15.58 -22.48 14.09
CA GLN A 17 15.73 -21.03 14.07
C GLN A 17 15.95 -20.62 12.62
N VAL A 18 14.88 -20.24 11.92
CA VAL A 18 15.01 -19.58 10.61
C VAL A 18 15.31 -18.11 10.89
N THR A 19 16.57 -17.72 10.73
CA THR A 19 17.02 -16.33 10.82
C THR A 19 16.69 -15.58 9.53
N ASN A 20 16.19 -14.34 9.65
CA ASN A 20 16.01 -13.41 8.51
C ASN A 20 17.27 -13.26 7.63
N ASP A 21 18.46 -13.57 8.17
CA ASP A 21 19.72 -13.52 7.45
C ASP A 21 19.76 -14.55 6.28
N LEU A 22 19.08 -15.70 6.42
CA LEU A 22 18.98 -16.70 5.35
C LEU A 22 17.99 -16.24 4.28
N ASP A 23 16.86 -15.65 4.67
CA ASP A 23 15.90 -15.08 3.74
C ASP A 23 16.53 -13.93 2.93
N ASP A 24 17.29 -13.06 3.59
CA ASP A 24 18.01 -11.97 2.94
C ASP A 24 19.08 -12.50 1.96
N ALA A 25 19.76 -13.59 2.29
CA ALA A 25 20.73 -14.23 1.40
C ALA A 25 20.04 -14.83 0.16
N VAL A 26 18.93 -15.55 0.35
CA VAL A 26 18.12 -16.11 -0.75
C VAL A 26 17.57 -15.00 -1.64
N LEU A 27 17.02 -13.94 -1.05
CA LEU A 27 16.51 -12.78 -1.80
C LEU A 27 17.63 -12.06 -2.56
N LYS A 28 18.83 -11.93 -1.98
CA LYS A 28 19.99 -11.37 -2.69
C LYS A 28 20.40 -12.26 -3.86
N LEU A 29 20.48 -13.57 -3.66
CA LEU A 29 20.83 -14.51 -4.72
C LEU A 29 19.83 -14.46 -5.87
N LEU A 30 18.53 -14.39 -5.56
CA LEU A 30 17.47 -14.24 -6.57
C LEU A 30 17.55 -12.92 -7.33
N LYS A 31 17.90 -11.81 -6.66
CA LYS A 31 18.13 -10.52 -7.32
C LYS A 31 19.31 -10.57 -8.28
N THR A 32 20.36 -11.29 -7.91
CA THR A 32 21.56 -11.44 -8.74
C THR A 32 21.33 -12.41 -9.90
N ALA A 33 20.64 -13.52 -9.66
CA ALA A 33 20.34 -14.52 -10.67
C ALA A 33 19.31 -14.01 -11.70
N ILE A 34 18.32 -13.23 -11.25
CA ILE A 34 17.19 -12.82 -12.09
C ILE A 34 16.88 -11.32 -11.91
N PRO A 35 17.82 -10.43 -12.30
CA PRO A 35 17.65 -8.99 -12.11
C PRO A 35 16.46 -8.44 -12.90
N GLU A 36 16.24 -8.91 -14.14
CA GLU A 36 15.13 -8.48 -15.00
C GLU A 36 13.77 -8.65 -14.31
N ALA A 37 13.56 -9.79 -13.65
CA ALA A 37 12.30 -10.07 -13.00
C ALA A 37 12.13 -9.25 -11.71
N HIS A 38 13.21 -9.08 -10.92
CA HIS A 38 13.18 -8.22 -9.74
C HIS A 38 12.83 -6.76 -10.10
N GLU A 39 13.45 -6.22 -11.13
CA GLU A 39 13.14 -4.87 -11.63
C GLU A 39 11.69 -4.76 -12.10
N ALA A 40 11.18 -5.78 -12.82
CA ALA A 40 9.80 -5.81 -13.27
C ALA A 40 8.79 -5.81 -12.10
N PHE A 41 9.08 -6.55 -11.03
CA PHE A 41 8.27 -6.52 -9.79
C PHE A 41 8.29 -5.13 -9.16
N MET A 42 9.48 -4.59 -8.89
CA MET A 42 9.62 -3.31 -8.21
C MET A 42 9.01 -2.16 -9.01
N LYS A 43 9.19 -2.15 -10.33
CA LYS A 43 8.56 -1.16 -11.23
C LYS A 43 7.04 -1.28 -11.18
N THR A 44 6.52 -2.50 -11.22
CA THR A 44 5.08 -2.73 -11.16
C THR A 44 4.47 -2.26 -9.84
N LEU A 45 5.13 -2.51 -8.72
CA LEU A 45 4.69 -2.05 -7.41
C LEU A 45 4.73 -0.53 -7.29
N LYS A 46 5.82 0.11 -7.75
CA LYS A 46 5.95 1.57 -7.78
C LYS A 46 4.87 2.23 -8.64
N ASP A 47 4.52 1.63 -9.78
CA ASP A 47 3.43 2.12 -10.61
C ASP A 47 2.08 2.05 -9.88
N ILE A 48 1.82 0.94 -9.17
CA ILE A 48 0.59 0.77 -8.39
C ILE A 48 0.58 1.76 -7.22
N GLU A 49 1.67 1.90 -6.49
CA GLU A 49 1.83 2.87 -5.40
C GLU A 49 1.59 4.29 -5.89
N LYS A 50 2.24 4.72 -6.98
CA LYS A 50 2.07 6.06 -7.54
C LYS A 50 0.61 6.36 -7.85
N LYS A 51 -0.09 5.41 -8.47
CA LYS A 51 -1.53 5.55 -8.76
C LYS A 51 -2.37 5.53 -7.49
N ALA A 52 -2.02 4.66 -6.54
CA ALA A 52 -2.72 4.56 -5.27
C ALA A 52 -2.60 5.84 -4.45
N VAL A 53 -1.42 6.46 -4.39
CA VAL A 53 -1.16 7.75 -3.74
C VAL A 53 -1.98 8.86 -4.40
N GLN A 54 -1.96 8.93 -5.74
CA GLN A 54 -2.71 9.95 -6.49
C GLN A 54 -4.22 9.89 -6.23
N ASP A 55 -4.80 8.70 -6.16
CA ASP A 55 -6.23 8.51 -5.94
C ASP A 55 -6.58 8.27 -4.46
N TRP A 56 -5.61 8.38 -3.54
CA TRP A 56 -5.85 8.11 -2.12
C TRP A 56 -6.72 9.21 -1.50
N THR A 57 -7.82 8.83 -0.86
CA THR A 57 -8.74 9.78 -0.24
C THR A 57 -8.07 10.45 0.96
N VAL A 58 -8.19 11.77 1.04
CA VAL A 58 -7.76 12.56 2.20
C VAL A 58 -8.96 13.07 2.97
N ARG A 59 -8.76 13.22 4.29
CA ARG A 59 -9.79 13.70 5.21
C ARG A 59 -10.28 15.09 4.78
N GLN A 60 -11.57 15.21 4.51
CA GLN A 60 -12.21 16.49 4.23
C GLN A 60 -12.70 17.16 5.53
N PRO A 61 -12.72 18.50 5.59
CA PRO A 61 -13.37 19.21 6.68
C PRO A 61 -14.88 18.99 6.64
N VAL A 62 -15.46 18.49 7.74
CA VAL A 62 -16.85 17.97 7.79
C VAL A 62 -17.82 18.95 8.46
N LYS A 63 -17.35 19.83 9.35
CA LYS A 63 -18.23 20.68 10.18
C LYS A 63 -18.16 22.14 9.73
N PRO A 64 -19.20 22.68 9.06
CA PRO A 64 -19.26 24.11 8.78
C PRO A 64 -19.38 24.91 10.08
N VAL A 65 -18.80 26.11 10.10
CA VAL A 65 -18.97 27.08 11.20
C VAL A 65 -20.33 27.73 11.03
N ARG A 66 -21.15 27.70 12.08
CA ARG A 66 -22.44 28.39 12.12
C ARG A 66 -22.33 29.71 12.91
N ASP A 67 -23.14 30.70 12.57
CA ASP A 67 -23.34 31.91 13.37
C ASP A 67 -24.32 31.66 14.53
N LYS A 68 -24.63 32.72 15.28
CA LYS A 68 -25.51 32.64 16.45
C LYS A 68 -26.96 32.36 16.04
N GLU A 69 -27.34 32.75 14.82
CA GLU A 69 -28.66 32.48 14.22
C GLU A 69 -28.76 31.09 13.56
N GLY A 70 -27.67 30.32 13.49
CA GLY A 70 -27.64 28.96 12.96
C GLY A 70 -27.35 28.84 11.45
N ASN A 71 -27.09 29.95 10.76
CA ASN A 71 -26.69 29.98 9.36
C ASN A 71 -25.21 29.63 9.19
N ILE A 72 -24.85 29.07 8.03
CA ILE A 72 -23.46 28.70 7.72
C ILE A 72 -22.67 29.97 7.42
N LYS A 73 -21.66 30.27 8.24
CA LYS A 73 -20.75 31.40 7.98
C LYS A 73 -20.02 31.18 6.66
N GLN A 74 -20.23 32.10 5.72
CA GLN A 74 -19.46 32.16 4.48
C GLN A 74 -18.28 33.11 4.67
N THR A 75 -17.18 32.90 3.94
CA THR A 75 -16.14 33.91 3.74
C THR A 75 -16.64 34.97 2.76
N GLU A 76 -16.01 36.14 2.70
CA GLU A 76 -16.33 37.22 1.73
C GLU A 76 -16.37 36.73 0.27
N ALA A 77 -15.61 35.68 -0.07
CA ALA A 77 -15.63 35.02 -1.37
C ALA A 77 -16.72 33.91 -1.53
N GLY A 78 -17.77 33.89 -0.70
CA GLY A 78 -18.88 32.93 -0.76
C GLY A 78 -18.56 31.48 -0.32
N LYS A 79 -17.34 31.17 0.12
CA LYS A 79 -16.95 29.82 0.56
C LYS A 79 -17.41 29.53 1.99
N LYS A 80 -17.98 28.35 2.24
CA LYS A 80 -18.36 27.90 3.59
C LYS A 80 -17.12 27.85 4.50
N ARG A 81 -17.16 28.50 5.67
CA ARG A 81 -16.12 28.33 6.70
C ARG A 81 -16.30 26.99 7.38
N PHE A 82 -15.22 26.24 7.55
CA PHE A 82 -15.22 24.97 8.28
C PHE A 82 -14.41 25.07 9.57
N ARG A 83 -14.85 24.35 10.60
CA ARG A 83 -14.13 24.28 11.88
C ARG A 83 -12.75 23.62 11.64
N LYS A 84 -11.71 24.21 12.23
CA LYS A 84 -10.35 23.63 12.24
C LYS A 84 -10.42 22.23 12.85
N GLN A 85 -10.11 21.23 12.03
CA GLN A 85 -10.07 19.83 12.47
C GLN A 85 -8.67 19.48 12.99
N PRO A 86 -8.55 18.49 13.90
CA PRO A 86 -7.25 17.98 14.28
C PRO A 86 -6.48 17.46 13.05
N PRO A 87 -5.14 17.55 13.05
CA PRO A 87 -4.33 17.14 11.92
C PRO A 87 -4.64 15.70 11.50
N SER A 88 -4.74 15.48 10.19
CA SER A 88 -4.93 14.14 9.64
C SER A 88 -3.74 13.25 10.02
N LYS A 89 -3.99 11.97 10.33
CA LYS A 89 -2.92 10.98 10.55
C LYS A 89 -2.23 10.51 9.26
N ARG A 90 -2.57 11.16 8.13
CA ARG A 90 -2.04 11.00 6.75
C ARG A 90 -1.66 9.55 6.40
N SER A 91 -2.64 8.70 6.07
CA SER A 91 -2.35 7.37 5.54
C SER A 91 -1.75 7.40 4.13
N ILE A 92 -1.91 8.51 3.40
CA ILE A 92 -1.34 8.70 2.07
C ILE A 92 0.19 8.61 2.04
N ASP A 93 0.88 8.97 3.14
CA ASP A 93 2.36 8.93 3.18
C ASP A 93 2.91 7.61 3.73
N LYS A 94 2.05 6.62 3.96
CA LYS A 94 2.36 5.42 4.75
C LYS A 94 2.47 4.15 3.92
N PHE A 95 2.67 4.27 2.61
CA PHE A 95 2.88 3.13 1.75
C PHE A 95 4.26 2.51 1.96
N SER A 96 4.33 1.20 1.82
CA SER A 96 5.56 0.43 1.87
C SER A 96 5.51 -0.65 0.81
N ILE A 97 6.61 -0.78 0.06
CA ILE A 97 6.83 -1.82 -0.93
C ILE A 97 7.96 -2.71 -0.43
N GLY A 98 7.83 -4.02 -0.63
CA GLY A 98 8.91 -4.93 -0.37
C GLY A 98 8.69 -6.32 -0.93
N GLN A 99 9.61 -7.20 -0.57
CA GLN A 99 9.54 -8.63 -0.83
C GLN A 99 10.01 -9.37 0.42
N ARG A 100 9.42 -10.53 0.70
CA ARG A 100 9.77 -11.40 1.82
C ARG A 100 9.56 -12.85 1.43
N ILE A 101 10.17 -13.76 2.19
CA ILE A 101 9.90 -15.18 2.04
C ILE A 101 8.86 -15.55 3.11
N ASN A 102 7.78 -16.19 2.69
CA ASN A 102 6.77 -16.69 3.61
C ASN A 102 7.25 -17.98 4.28
N PRO A 103 6.65 -18.40 5.41
CA PRO A 103 7.03 -19.65 6.08
C PRO A 103 6.94 -20.90 5.19
N ASN A 104 6.15 -20.83 4.11
CA ASN A 104 6.02 -21.89 3.12
C ASN A 104 7.17 -21.91 2.07
N GLY A 105 8.15 -21.00 2.18
CA GLY A 105 9.25 -20.85 1.21
C GLY A 105 8.90 -20.06 -0.05
N GLU A 106 7.68 -19.52 -0.15
CA GLU A 106 7.23 -18.72 -1.28
C GLU A 106 7.73 -17.27 -1.18
N ILE A 107 8.15 -16.70 -2.32
CA ILE A 107 8.50 -15.27 -2.40
C ILE A 107 7.21 -14.47 -2.48
N GLU A 108 6.92 -13.71 -1.42
CA GLU A 108 5.82 -12.76 -1.39
C GLU A 108 6.33 -11.37 -1.72
N VAL A 109 5.73 -10.77 -2.73
CA VAL A 109 5.96 -9.37 -3.10
C VAL A 109 4.76 -8.56 -2.62
N PHE A 110 5.01 -7.53 -1.80
CA PHE A 110 3.94 -6.77 -1.14
C PHE A 110 4.00 -5.27 -1.43
N LEU A 111 2.81 -4.69 -1.51
CA LEU A 111 2.54 -3.26 -1.39
C LEU A 111 1.51 -3.11 -0.28
N GLU A 112 1.89 -2.48 0.82
CA GLU A 112 1.02 -2.28 1.98
C GLU A 112 0.96 -0.82 2.41
N ASN A 113 -0.03 -0.50 3.24
CA ASN A 113 -0.11 0.79 3.92
C ASN A 113 0.07 0.54 5.42
N THR A 114 1.15 1.07 5.98
CA THR A 114 1.55 0.88 7.38
C THR A 114 0.60 1.56 8.37
N ALA A 115 -0.35 2.38 7.90
CA ALA A 115 -1.40 2.90 8.74
C ALA A 115 -2.42 1.81 9.10
N GLN A 116 -2.52 1.47 10.39
CA GLN A 116 -3.45 0.44 10.91
C GLN A 116 -4.93 0.65 10.51
N TYR A 117 -5.32 1.88 10.16
CA TYR A 117 -6.70 2.23 9.78
C TYR A 117 -6.90 2.30 8.26
N ALA A 118 -5.85 2.17 7.44
CA ALA A 118 -5.92 2.35 5.98
C ALA A 118 -6.91 1.38 5.32
N TRP A 119 -6.96 0.13 5.79
CA TRP A 119 -7.87 -0.90 5.28
C TRP A 119 -9.36 -0.56 5.52
N ALA A 120 -9.66 0.25 6.54
CA ALA A 120 -11.02 0.62 6.92
C ALA A 120 -11.55 1.83 6.13
N ILE A 121 -10.68 2.57 5.44
CA ILE A 121 -11.07 3.77 4.68
C ILE A 121 -11.96 3.36 3.50
N ARG A 122 -13.17 3.93 3.46
CA ARG A 122 -14.13 3.75 2.37
C ARG A 122 -14.27 5.05 1.58
N VAL A 123 -14.50 4.90 0.28
CA VAL A 123 -14.77 6.02 -0.63
C VAL A 123 -16.20 6.53 -0.39
N GLY A 124 -16.33 7.78 0.01
CA GLY A 124 -17.58 8.52 0.07
C GLY A 124 -17.91 9.21 -1.25
N ILE A 125 -19.12 9.77 -1.36
CA ILE A 125 -19.58 10.49 -2.56
C ILE A 125 -18.69 11.72 -2.81
N ASP A 126 -18.38 12.46 -1.75
CA ASP A 126 -17.56 13.69 -1.79
C ASP A 126 -16.09 13.45 -1.43
N SER A 127 -15.62 12.21 -1.54
CA SER A 127 -14.22 11.91 -1.22
C SER A 127 -13.28 12.47 -2.28
N LYS A 128 -12.31 13.27 -1.82
CA LYS A 128 -11.29 13.90 -2.66
C LYS A 128 -9.90 13.39 -2.33
N ASN A 129 -9.01 13.44 -3.30
CA ASN A 129 -7.58 13.20 -3.13
C ASN A 129 -6.84 14.47 -2.65
N GLU A 130 -5.53 14.37 -2.47
CA GLU A 130 -4.68 15.51 -2.04
C GLU A 130 -4.71 16.67 -3.04
N SER A 131 -4.88 16.39 -4.33
CA SER A 131 -5.06 17.39 -5.39
C SER A 131 -6.46 18.03 -5.42
N GLY A 132 -7.38 17.63 -4.53
CA GLY A 132 -8.75 18.14 -4.47
C GLY A 132 -9.69 17.58 -5.55
N GLN A 133 -9.23 16.62 -6.37
CA GLN A 133 -10.02 15.92 -7.36
C GLN A 133 -10.86 14.82 -6.71
N GLN A 134 -12.01 14.49 -7.32
CA GLN A 134 -12.84 13.39 -6.85
C GLN A 134 -12.15 12.04 -7.08
N VAL A 135 -12.18 11.18 -6.07
CA VAL A 135 -11.56 9.86 -6.17
C VAL A 135 -12.34 8.98 -7.14
N LYS A 136 -11.64 8.42 -8.13
CA LYS A 136 -12.22 7.62 -9.24
C LYS A 136 -12.76 6.24 -8.81
N SER A 137 -12.54 5.85 -7.56
CA SER A 137 -12.99 4.56 -7.03
C SER A 137 -14.49 4.55 -6.73
N LYS A 138 -15.13 3.38 -6.85
CA LYS A 138 -16.56 3.22 -6.57
C LYS A 138 -16.90 3.56 -5.12
N VAL A 139 -18.02 4.27 -4.93
CA VAL A 139 -18.54 4.65 -3.60
C VAL A 139 -18.77 3.41 -2.72
N LYS A 140 -18.58 3.57 -1.41
CA LYS A 140 -18.68 2.54 -0.34
C LYS A 140 -17.66 1.41 -0.42
N ARG A 141 -16.77 1.38 -1.43
CA ARG A 141 -15.68 0.40 -1.50
C ARG A 141 -14.50 0.82 -0.64
N ARG A 142 -13.76 -0.19 -0.14
CA ARG A 142 -12.52 0.03 0.60
C ARG A 142 -11.44 0.49 -0.36
N ILE A 143 -10.80 1.60 -0.05
CA ILE A 143 -9.84 2.23 -0.96
C ILE A 143 -8.61 1.34 -1.20
N ALA A 144 -8.10 0.69 -0.15
CA ALA A 144 -6.96 -0.23 -0.26
C ALA A 144 -7.26 -1.39 -1.23
N ASN A 145 -8.50 -1.90 -1.23
CA ASN A 145 -8.88 -2.99 -2.14
C ASN A 145 -8.92 -2.54 -3.60
N GLU A 146 -9.45 -1.34 -3.86
CA GLU A 146 -9.57 -0.80 -5.22
C GLU A 146 -8.23 -0.33 -5.79
N LEU A 147 -7.40 0.32 -4.97
CA LEU A 147 -6.16 0.97 -5.42
C LEU A 147 -4.91 0.09 -5.30
N MET A 148 -4.91 -0.93 -4.43
CA MET A 148 -3.73 -1.78 -4.22
C MET A 148 -4.04 -3.23 -4.60
N VAL A 149 -4.97 -3.89 -3.90
CA VAL A 149 -5.19 -5.34 -4.02
C VAL A 149 -5.63 -5.73 -5.43
N LYS A 150 -6.63 -5.05 -6.00
CA LYS A 150 -7.12 -5.37 -7.35
C LYS A 150 -6.05 -5.13 -8.44
N PRO A 151 -5.35 -3.98 -8.47
CA PRO A 151 -4.25 -3.77 -9.40
C PRO A 151 -3.13 -4.81 -9.27
N MET A 152 -2.76 -5.19 -8.05
CA MET A 152 -1.76 -6.25 -7.82
C MET A 152 -2.22 -7.58 -8.42
N LYS A 153 -3.45 -8.01 -8.11
CA LYS A 153 -4.03 -9.25 -8.68
C LYS A 153 -4.04 -9.24 -10.20
N ARG A 154 -4.44 -8.13 -10.82
CA ARG A 154 -4.48 -7.99 -12.29
C ARG A 154 -3.11 -8.07 -12.96
N ARG A 155 -2.04 -7.69 -12.24
CA ARG A 155 -0.68 -7.67 -12.79
C ARG A 155 0.13 -8.92 -12.42
N ALA A 156 -0.36 -9.74 -11.48
CA ALA A 156 0.32 -10.94 -11.00
C ALA A 156 0.66 -11.91 -12.14
N ASP A 157 -0.30 -12.27 -12.99
CA ASP A 157 -0.06 -13.23 -14.08
C ASP A 157 1.02 -12.79 -15.05
N LYS A 158 1.07 -11.49 -15.36
CA LYS A 158 2.10 -10.91 -16.23
C LYS A 158 3.48 -10.99 -15.58
N LEU A 159 3.56 -10.75 -14.27
CA LEU A 159 4.81 -10.82 -13.52
C LEU A 159 5.32 -12.26 -13.40
N VAL A 160 4.43 -13.22 -13.17
CA VAL A 160 4.77 -14.65 -13.17
C VAL A 160 5.40 -15.04 -14.51
N LYS A 161 4.81 -14.62 -15.63
CA LYS A 161 5.37 -14.88 -16.97
C LYS A 161 6.77 -14.27 -17.18
N VAL A 162 6.98 -13.05 -16.70
CA VAL A 162 8.31 -12.40 -16.78
C VAL A 162 9.32 -13.19 -15.96
N TYR A 163 8.93 -13.63 -14.76
CA TYR A 163 9.78 -14.42 -13.88
C TYR A 163 10.14 -15.78 -14.49
N THR A 164 9.16 -16.53 -15.00
CA THR A 164 9.40 -17.84 -15.65
C THR A 164 10.29 -17.70 -16.88
N ASN A 165 10.07 -16.67 -17.70
CA ASN A 165 10.91 -16.45 -18.88
C ASN A 165 12.35 -16.11 -18.50
N ALA A 166 12.54 -15.31 -17.46
CA ALA A 166 13.87 -14.94 -16.99
C ALA A 166 14.62 -16.14 -16.37
N LEU A 167 13.91 -17.02 -15.65
CA LEU A 167 14.43 -18.30 -15.16
C LEU A 167 14.89 -19.22 -16.31
N MET A 168 14.05 -19.39 -17.34
CA MET A 168 14.36 -20.26 -18.48
C MET A 168 15.57 -19.77 -19.28
N LYS A 169 15.82 -18.45 -19.29
CA LYS A 169 17.02 -17.88 -19.91
C LYS A 169 18.30 -18.15 -19.11
N THR A 170 18.22 -18.21 -17.79
CA THR A 170 19.38 -18.44 -16.92
C THR A 170 19.80 -19.90 -16.85
N GLN A 171 18.91 -20.84 -17.22
CA GLN A 171 19.19 -22.27 -17.28
C GLN A 171 19.80 -22.74 -18.62
N LYS A 172 19.88 -21.84 -19.62
CA LYS A 172 20.57 -22.10 -20.89
C LYS A 172 21.99 -21.57 -20.83
#